data_AF-A0A1V6K911-F1
#
_entry.id   AF-A0A1V6K911-F1
#
_cell.length_a   1.000
_cell.length_b   1.000
_cell.length_c   1.000
_cell.angle_alpha   90.00
_cell.angle_beta   90.00
_cell.angle_gamma   90.00
#
_symmetry.space_group_name_H-M   'P 1'
#
loop_
_entity.id
_entity.type
_entity.pdbx_description
1 polymer ?
#
loop_
_entity_poly.entity_id
_entity_poly.type
_entity_poly.pdbx_seq_one_letter_code
_entity_poly.pdbx_strand_id
1 'polypeptide(L)' 'MNVGHQGEYAAIVGGAHYGRGDAFCFDPRVKICFADPALKFDFAEPRREFAKGAIREFMPAGERSLIIPAR' A
#
# COMPACT_ATOMS: atom_id res chain seq x y z
N MET A 1 8.30 14.74 -16.77
CA MET A 1 7.99 14.96 -15.34
C MET A 1 6.47 15.00 -15.15
N ASN A 2 5.75 14.06 -15.77
CA ASN A 2 4.30 14.21 -16.03
C ASN A 2 3.50 13.13 -15.28
N VAL A 3 2.25 13.45 -14.90
CA VAL A 3 1.29 12.51 -14.30
C VAL A 3 0.75 11.50 -15.32
N GLY A 4 0.11 10.42 -14.86
CA GLY A 4 -0.51 9.39 -15.72
C GLY A 4 0.50 8.49 -16.44
N HIS A 5 1.65 8.26 -15.82
CA HIS A 5 2.70 7.39 -16.37
C HIS A 5 3.23 6.40 -15.33
N GLN A 6 3.57 6.87 -14.12
CA GLN A 6 4.38 6.09 -13.17
C GLN A 6 3.62 4.90 -12.56
N GLY A 7 2.33 5.05 -12.26
CA GLY A 7 1.53 3.95 -11.72
C GLY A 7 1.30 2.85 -12.76
N GLU A 8 1.12 3.27 -14.01
CA GLU A 8 0.96 2.40 -15.17
C GLU A 8 2.26 1.64 -15.46
N TYR A 9 3.42 2.28 -15.36
CA TYR A 9 4.72 1.60 -15.47
C TYR A 9 4.93 0.56 -14.37
N ALA A 10 4.52 0.84 -13.13
CA ALA A 10 4.55 -0.14 -12.04
C ALA A 10 3.64 -1.36 -12.34
N ALA A 11 2.47 -1.13 -12.94
CA ALA A 11 1.57 -2.20 -13.37
C ALA A 11 2.15 -3.03 -14.52
N ILE A 12 2.85 -2.41 -15.48
CA ILE A 12 3.54 -3.14 -16.57
C ILE A 12 4.60 -4.08 -15.99
N VAL A 13 5.43 -3.61 -15.07
CA VAL A 13 6.44 -4.44 -14.38
C VAL A 13 5.76 -5.56 -13.58
N GLY A 14 4.76 -5.23 -12.77
CA GLY A 14 4.03 -6.21 -11.96
C GLY A 14 3.35 -7.29 -12.81
N GLY A 15 2.72 -6.90 -13.93
CA GLY A 15 2.02 -7.79 -14.84
C GLY A 15 2.95 -8.81 -15.52
N ALA A 16 4.16 -8.38 -15.94
CA ALA A 16 5.13 -9.28 -16.56
C ALA A 16 5.57 -10.41 -15.62
N HIS A 17 5.84 -10.09 -14.34
CA HIS A 17 6.22 -11.08 -13.34
C HIS A 17 5.04 -11.92 -12.84
N TYR A 18 3.86 -11.31 -12.69
CA TYR A 18 2.64 -12.01 -12.31
C TYR A 18 2.28 -13.08 -13.34
N GLY A 19 2.34 -12.76 -14.64
CA GLY A 19 2.05 -13.72 -15.71
C GLY A 19 3.02 -14.91 -15.76
N ARG A 20 4.23 -14.75 -15.21
CA ARG A 20 5.24 -15.82 -15.08
C ARG A 20 5.11 -16.62 -13.78
N GLY A 21 4.35 -16.13 -12.79
CA GLY A 21 4.32 -16.70 -11.44
C GLY A 21 5.59 -16.42 -10.63
N ASP A 22 6.36 -15.38 -10.98
CA ASP A 22 7.55 -15.00 -10.20
C ASP A 22 7.12 -14.45 -8.83
N ALA A 23 7.85 -14.79 -7.76
CA ALA A 23 7.50 -14.37 -6.40
C ALA A 23 7.70 -12.86 -6.15
N PHE A 24 8.55 -12.18 -6.94
CA PHE A 24 8.89 -10.76 -6.79
C PHE A 24 9.28 -10.16 -8.15
N CYS A 25 9.29 -8.81 -8.26
CA CYS A 25 9.61 -8.12 -9.52
C CYS A 25 11.05 -7.59 -9.59
N PHE A 26 11.60 -7.08 -8.49
CA PHE A 26 12.94 -6.47 -8.48
C PHE A 26 13.79 -6.89 -7.27
N ASP A 27 13.28 -6.69 -6.05
CA ASP A 27 13.99 -7.05 -4.82
C ASP A 27 13.13 -7.99 -3.94
N PRO A 28 13.59 -9.23 -3.65
CA PRO A 28 12.84 -10.17 -2.81
C PRO A 28 12.74 -9.71 -1.36
N ARG A 29 13.71 -8.92 -0.85
CA ARG A 29 13.68 -8.40 0.53
C ARG A 29 12.56 -7.39 0.69
N VAL A 30 12.31 -6.57 -0.32
CA VAL A 30 11.19 -5.62 -0.34
C VAL A 30 9.86 -6.40 -0.37
N LYS A 31 9.75 -7.45 -1.20
CA LYS A 31 8.55 -8.29 -1.23
C LYS A 31 8.22 -8.88 0.15
N ILE A 32 9.24 -9.44 0.83
CA ILE A 32 9.07 -10.05 2.15
C ILE A 32 8.76 -9.01 3.22
N CYS A 33 9.45 -7.86 3.20
CA CYS A 33 9.25 -6.78 4.17
C CYS A 33 7.78 -6.32 4.26
N PHE A 34 7.08 -6.25 3.14
CA PHE A 34 5.67 -5.84 3.08
C PHE A 34 4.67 -6.99 3.24
N ALA A 35 5.14 -8.23 3.41
CA ALA A 35 4.30 -9.37 3.76
C ALA A 35 4.08 -9.45 5.29
N ASP A 36 3.76 -8.32 5.91
CA ASP A 36 3.59 -8.17 7.36
C ASP A 36 2.19 -7.64 7.71
N PRO A 37 1.31 -8.47 8.31
CA PRO A 37 -0.03 -8.04 8.72
C PRO A 37 -0.04 -7.09 9.92
N ALA A 38 1.09 -6.84 10.58
CA ALA A 38 1.21 -5.85 11.65
C ALA A 38 1.26 -4.40 11.13
N LEU A 39 1.48 -4.21 9.82
CA LEU A 39 1.43 -2.90 9.18
C LEU A 39 0.02 -2.28 9.30
N LYS A 40 -0.03 -0.95 9.45
CA LYS A 40 -1.31 -0.23 9.60
C LYS A 40 -2.16 -0.19 8.33
N PHE A 41 -1.51 -0.31 7.18
CA PHE A 41 -2.15 -0.35 5.88
C PHE A 41 -2.04 -1.76 5.31
N ASP A 42 -3.15 -2.30 4.81
CA ASP A 42 -3.16 -3.60 4.14
C ASP A 42 -2.65 -3.46 2.69
N PHE A 43 -1.38 -3.82 2.49
CA PHE A 43 -0.72 -3.80 1.18
C PHE A 43 -1.16 -4.93 0.24
N ALA A 44 -1.90 -5.93 0.72
CA ALA A 44 -2.47 -6.97 -0.14
C ALA A 44 -3.71 -6.45 -0.89
N GLU A 45 -4.48 -5.54 -0.28
CA GLU A 45 -5.74 -5.02 -0.82
C GLU A 45 -5.78 -3.47 -0.87
N PRO A 46 -4.85 -2.80 -1.56
CA PRO A 46 -4.70 -1.34 -1.49
C PRO A 46 -5.95 -0.57 -1.96
N ARG A 47 -6.67 -1.08 -2.97
CA ARG A 47 -7.91 -0.46 -3.46
C ARG A 47 -9.04 -0.51 -2.42
N ARG A 48 -9.12 -1.60 -1.65
CA ARG A 48 -10.10 -1.78 -0.57
C ARG A 48 -9.78 -0.84 0.60
N GLU A 49 -8.51 -0.70 0.96
CA GLU A 49 -8.08 0.24 1.99
C GLU A 49 -8.34 1.70 1.59
N PHE A 50 -8.17 2.06 0.30
CA PHE A 50 -8.57 3.38 -0.19
C PHE A 50 -10.08 3.61 -0.04
N ALA A 51 -10.90 2.60 -0.36
CA ALA A 51 -12.35 2.69 -0.16
C ALA A 51 -12.71 2.85 1.32
N LYS A 52 -12.05 2.11 2.21
CA LYS A 52 -12.20 2.22 3.67
C LYS A 52 -11.85 3.64 4.17
N GLY A 53 -10.79 4.24 3.63
CA GLY A 53 -10.45 5.64 3.88
C GLY A 53 -11.53 6.61 3.36
N ALA A 54 -12.07 6.36 2.17
CA ALA A 54 -13.11 7.19 1.56
C ALA A 54 -14.40 7.23 2.39
N ILE A 55 -14.76 6.11 3.03
CA ILE A 55 -15.91 6.03 3.95
C ILE A 55 -15.56 6.35 5.42
N ARG A 56 -14.34 6.86 5.68
CA ARG A 56 -13.85 7.29 7.00
C ARG A 56 -13.77 6.18 8.05
N GLU A 57 -13.55 4.95 7.62
CA GLU A 57 -13.41 3.78 8.50
C GLU A 57 -11.94 3.36 8.71
N PHE A 58 -10.98 4.01 8.03
CA PHE A 58 -9.56 3.77 8.25
C PHE A 58 -9.06 4.50 9.51
N MET A 59 -8.34 3.79 10.37
CA MET A 59 -7.74 4.36 11.58
C MET A 59 -6.20 4.48 11.40
N PRO A 60 -5.66 5.68 11.15
CA PRO A 60 -4.24 5.88 10.98
C PRO A 60 -3.48 5.76 12.31
N ALA A 61 -2.18 5.48 12.22
CA ALA A 61 -1.26 5.69 13.34
C ALA A 61 -0.70 7.12 13.33
N GLY A 62 -0.10 7.54 14.45
CA GLY A 62 0.57 8.84 14.56
C GLY A 62 -0.33 10.01 14.93
N GLU A 63 -1.59 9.77 15.28
CA GLU A 63 -2.47 10.80 15.83
C GLU A 63 -1.92 11.37 17.15
N ARG A 64 -2.25 12.65 17.41
CA ARG A 64 -1.78 13.40 18.59
C ARG A 64 -2.86 13.58 19.65
N SER A 65 -4.01 12.94 19.50
CA SER A 65 -5.15 13.07 20.42
C SER A 65 -4.80 12.76 21.88
N LEU A 66 -3.83 11.89 22.13
CA LEU A 66 -3.34 11.57 23.47
C LEU A 66 -2.77 12.79 24.23
N ILE A 67 -2.18 13.77 23.52
CA ILE A 67 -1.47 14.92 24.11
C ILE A 67 -2.16 16.26 23.82
N ILE A 68 -3.35 16.24 23.22
CA ILE A 68 -4.14 17.43 22.91
C ILE A 68 -5.37 17.41 23.82
N PRO A 69 -5.66 18.50 24.56
CA PRO A 69 -6.87 18.58 25.39
C PRO A 69 -8.14 18.34 24.56
N ALA A 70 -9.18 17.81 25.21
CA ALA A 70 -10.50 17.71 24.60
C ALA A 70 -11.00 19.09 24.14
N ARG A 71 -11.62 19.13 22.97
CA ARG A 71 -12.18 20.35 22.37
C ARG A 71 -13.70 20.31 22.44
#